data_AF-A0A2N6AD99-F1
#
_entry.id   AF-A0A2N6AD99-F1
#
_cell.length_a   1.000
_cell.length_b   1.000
_cell.length_c   1.000
_cell.angle_alpha   90.00
_cell.angle_beta   90.00
_cell.angle_gamma   90.00
#
_symmetry.space_group_name_H-M   'P 1'
#
loop_
_entity.id
_entity.type
_entity.pdbx_description
1 polymer ?
#
loop_
_entity_poly.entity_id
_entity_poly.type
_entity_poly.pdbx_seq_one_letter_code
_entity_poly.pdbx_strand_id
1 'polypeptide(L)'
;MLTNIVILMVLIALSSFFSASEVAFISLTNAKVDAMVKRKLPQATMVQKLKSNSRRLLITILIGNNIVNIASASLATVVAGEMFDSAVIGITTGVMTLIVLVFGEIIPKSYAHNHAKKFAIFSAPIFRFLQTIGYPFILIFEGFTNLVAGKEEADKVSEEEIRAMTLQGAKQGAIEKDERVMIERLFQF
;
A
#
# COMPACT_ATOMS: atom_id res chain seq x y z
N MET A 1 -26.85 18.46 2.83
CA MET A 1 -26.41 18.39 1.42
C MET A 1 -25.00 18.90 1.11
N LEU A 2 -24.72 20.21 0.90
CA LEU A 2 -23.39 20.66 0.39
C LEU A 2 -22.22 20.23 1.29
N THR A 3 -22.37 20.40 2.61
CA THR A 3 -21.37 19.96 3.60
C THR A 3 -21.09 18.45 3.50
N ASN A 4 -22.12 17.63 3.34
CA ASN A 4 -22.00 16.18 3.23
C ASN A 4 -21.25 15.78 1.95
N ILE A 5 -21.49 16.48 0.84
CA ILE A 5 -20.78 16.26 -0.43
C ILE A 5 -19.30 16.62 -0.27
N VAL A 6 -18.99 17.76 0.35
CA VAL A 6 -17.59 18.16 0.59
C VAL A 6 -16.87 17.14 1.48
N ILE A 7 -17.50 16.69 2.57
CA ILE A 7 -16.93 15.66 3.45
C ILE A 7 -16.73 14.36 2.66
N LEU A 8 -17.68 13.94 1.84
CA LEU A 8 -17.57 12.73 1.04
C LEU A 8 -16.40 12.81 0.05
N MET A 9 -16.21 13.96 -0.62
CA MET A 9 -15.07 14.16 -1.53
C MET A 9 -13.73 14.08 -0.78
N VAL A 10 -13.65 14.64 0.42
CA VAL A 10 -12.46 14.51 1.29
C VAL A 10 -12.23 13.05 1.68
N LEU A 11 -13.27 12.31 2.05
CA LEU A 11 -13.15 10.90 2.40
C LEU A 11 -12.70 10.04 1.21
N ILE A 12 -13.22 10.28 -0.01
CA ILE A 12 -12.75 9.59 -1.22
C ILE A 12 -11.26 9.90 -1.49
N ALA A 13 -10.83 11.15 -1.30
CA ALA A 13 -9.42 11.51 -1.45
C ALA A 13 -8.53 10.82 -0.40
N LEU A 14 -9.00 10.71 0.85
CA LEU A 14 -8.30 9.96 1.89
C LEU A 14 -8.25 8.45 1.58
N SER A 15 -9.34 7.85 1.10
CA SER A 15 -9.39 6.45 0.67
C SER A 15 -8.37 6.21 -0.44
N SER A 16 -8.35 7.11 -1.43
CA SER A 16 -7.36 7.13 -2.52
C SER A 16 -5.93 7.13 -1.99
N PHE A 17 -5.64 7.98 -1.01
CA PHE A 17 -4.31 8.08 -0.41
C PHE A 17 -3.90 6.79 0.31
N PHE A 18 -4.78 6.20 1.14
CA PHE A 18 -4.46 4.96 1.86
C PHE A 18 -4.30 3.78 0.91
N SER A 19 -5.23 3.62 -0.03
CA SER A 19 -5.21 2.58 -1.05
C SER A 19 -3.98 2.65 -1.96
N ALA A 20 -3.61 3.85 -2.43
CA ALA A 20 -2.37 4.05 -3.18
C ALA A 20 -1.12 3.75 -2.34
N SER A 21 -1.13 4.11 -1.05
CA SER A 21 0.00 3.86 -0.16
C SER A 21 0.24 2.38 0.06
N GLU A 22 -0.83 1.60 0.24
CA GLU A 22 -0.80 0.14 0.34
C GLU A 22 0.01 -0.45 -0.81
N VAL A 23 -0.40 -0.17 -2.05
CA VAL A 23 0.24 -0.72 -3.24
C VAL A 23 1.65 -0.18 -3.43
N ALA A 24 1.90 1.08 -3.09
CA ALA A 24 3.23 1.67 -3.16
C ALA A 24 4.24 0.94 -2.25
N PHE A 25 3.89 0.68 -1.00
CA PHE A 25 4.79 0.01 -0.05
C PHE A 25 4.96 -1.49 -0.34
N ILE A 26 3.90 -2.16 -0.80
CA ILE A 26 3.94 -3.58 -1.22
C ILE A 26 4.81 -3.75 -2.47
N SER A 27 4.69 -2.86 -3.46
CA SER A 27 5.40 -2.99 -4.74
C SER A 27 6.90 -2.65 -4.66
N LEU A 28 7.35 -2.03 -3.56
CA LEU A 28 8.76 -1.77 -3.30
C LEU A 28 9.42 -3.02 -2.71
N THR A 29 10.53 -3.46 -3.29
CA THR A 29 11.37 -4.52 -2.70
C THR A 29 12.37 -3.91 -1.72
N ASN A 30 12.91 -4.70 -0.78
CA ASN A 30 13.96 -4.24 0.14
C ASN A 30 15.17 -3.69 -0.64
N ALA A 31 15.60 -4.40 -1.70
CA ALA A 31 16.67 -3.93 -2.58
C ALA A 31 16.40 -2.57 -3.22
N LYS A 32 15.16 -2.29 -3.67
CA LYS A 32 14.78 -0.97 -4.20
C LYS A 32 14.89 0.11 -3.12
N VAL A 33 14.45 -0.18 -1.90
CA VAL A 33 14.53 0.77 -0.77
C VAL A 33 15.98 1.03 -0.36
N ASP A 34 16.81 -0.01 -0.28
CA ASP A 34 18.23 0.16 0.02
C ASP A 34 18.94 0.98 -1.06
N ALA A 35 18.60 0.79 -2.34
CA ALA A 35 19.09 1.63 -3.41
C ALA A 35 18.63 3.10 -3.26
N MET A 36 17.41 3.35 -2.80
CA MET A 36 16.93 4.71 -2.51
C MET A 36 17.73 5.37 -1.37
N VAL A 37 18.06 4.61 -0.32
CA VAL A 37 18.88 5.08 0.81
C VAL A 37 20.32 5.37 0.35
N LYS A 38 20.94 4.47 -0.41
CA LYS A 38 22.29 4.67 -0.97
C LYS A 38 22.36 5.92 -1.86
N ARG A 39 21.30 6.19 -2.64
CA ARG A 39 21.16 7.39 -3.49
C ARG A 39 20.78 8.65 -2.70
N LYS A 40 20.64 8.59 -1.38
CA LYS A 40 20.25 9.71 -0.50
C LYS A 40 18.97 10.41 -0.95
N LEU A 41 17.99 9.65 -1.43
CA LEU A 41 16.70 10.23 -1.80
C LEU A 41 15.95 10.78 -0.57
N PRO A 42 15.14 11.84 -0.73
CA PRO A 42 14.32 12.37 0.36
C PRO A 42 13.46 11.28 1.01
N GLN A 43 13.36 11.30 2.34
CA GLN A 43 12.59 10.34 3.14
C GLN A 43 12.93 8.85 2.93
N ALA A 44 14.00 8.50 2.19
CA ALA A 44 14.34 7.10 1.92
C ALA A 44 14.58 6.30 3.20
N THR A 45 15.24 6.90 4.20
CA THR A 45 15.44 6.27 5.52
C THR A 45 14.12 6.08 6.27
N MET A 46 13.14 6.96 6.08
CA MET A 46 11.81 6.81 6.68
C MET A 46 11.05 5.66 6.01
N VAL A 47 11.08 5.59 4.68
CA VAL A 47 10.54 4.46 3.90
C VAL A 47 11.17 3.15 4.36
N GLN A 48 12.49 3.12 4.55
CA GLN A 48 13.20 1.94 5.06
C GLN A 48 12.72 1.54 6.46
N LYS A 49 12.59 2.49 7.39
CA LYS A 49 12.09 2.22 8.76
C LYS A 49 10.64 1.72 8.78
N LEU A 50 9.79 2.25 7.90
CA LEU A 50 8.42 1.78 7.78
C LEU A 50 8.37 0.37 7.21
N LYS A 51 9.16 0.10 6.16
CA LYS A 51 9.19 -1.21 5.49
C LYS A 51 9.86 -2.30 6.33
N SER A 52 10.84 -1.95 7.17
CA SER A 52 11.49 -2.91 8.08
C SER A 52 10.54 -3.52 9.10
N ASN A 53 9.37 -2.90 9.33
CA ASN A 53 8.28 -3.51 10.08
C ASN A 53 7.02 -3.50 9.20
N SER A 54 7.03 -4.38 8.19
CA SER A 54 5.99 -4.45 7.16
C SER A 54 4.63 -4.79 7.76
N ARG A 55 4.55 -5.71 8.74
CA ARG A 55 3.31 -5.99 9.48
C ARG A 55 2.71 -4.75 10.13
N ARG A 56 3.50 -3.99 10.89
CA ARG A 56 3.02 -2.75 11.54
C ARG A 56 2.52 -1.74 10.52
N LEU A 57 3.26 -1.57 9.43
CA LEU A 57 2.91 -0.68 8.35
C LEU A 57 1.58 -1.08 7.69
N LEU A 58 1.42 -2.36 7.36
CA LEU A 58 0.18 -2.89 6.78
C LEU A 58 -1.01 -2.69 7.72
N ILE A 59 -0.87 -3.00 9.01
CA ILE A 59 -1.92 -2.76 10.01
C ILE A 59 -2.30 -1.27 10.03
N THR A 60 -1.33 -0.37 10.02
CA THR A 60 -1.58 1.08 10.04
C THR A 60 -2.36 1.54 8.80
N ILE A 61 -1.95 1.09 7.61
CA ILE A 61 -2.60 1.41 6.34
C ILE A 61 -4.03 0.86 6.33
N LEU A 62 -4.21 -0.41 6.73
CA LEU A 62 -5.51 -1.08 6.73
C LEU A 62 -6.49 -0.43 7.71
N ILE A 63 -6.06 -0.04 8.91
CA ILE A 63 -6.93 0.68 9.86
C ILE A 63 -7.42 1.99 9.23
N GLY A 64 -6.51 2.80 8.70
CA GLY A 64 -6.85 4.08 8.07
C GLY A 64 -7.79 3.91 6.87
N ASN A 65 -7.46 2.98 5.97
CA ASN A 65 -8.27 2.70 4.79
C ASN A 65 -9.69 2.26 5.16
N ASN A 66 -9.82 1.32 6.10
CA ASN A 66 -11.12 0.79 6.49
C ASN A 66 -12.00 1.84 7.18
N ILE A 67 -11.44 2.66 8.08
CA ILE A 67 -12.19 3.75 8.72
C ILE A 67 -12.75 4.70 7.66
N VAL A 68 -11.90 5.13 6.73
CA VAL A 68 -12.30 6.08 5.68
C VAL A 68 -13.32 5.46 4.73
N ASN A 69 -13.16 4.19 4.34
CA ASN A 69 -14.08 3.51 3.45
C ASN A 69 -15.47 3.31 4.08
N ILE A 70 -15.53 2.87 5.34
CA ILE A 70 -16.80 2.71 6.07
C ILE A 70 -17.49 4.06 6.24
N ALA A 71 -16.73 5.11 6.60
CA ALA A 71 -17.26 6.47 6.69
C ALA A 71 -17.78 6.97 5.34
N SER A 72 -17.06 6.72 4.25
CA SER A 72 -17.45 7.09 2.88
C SER A 72 -18.74 6.40 2.47
N ALA A 73 -18.84 5.08 2.67
CA ALA A 73 -20.01 4.29 2.31
C ALA A 73 -21.26 4.71 3.11
N SER A 74 -21.09 4.94 4.42
CA SER A 74 -22.17 5.43 5.29
C SER A 74 -22.66 6.81 4.84
N LEU A 75 -21.73 7.75 4.61
CA LEU A 75 -22.08 9.10 4.18
C LEU A 75 -22.66 9.14 2.76
N ALA A 76 -22.15 8.32 1.85
CA ALA A 76 -22.71 8.17 0.50
C ALA A 76 -24.17 7.69 0.55
N THR A 77 -24.50 6.80 1.48
CA THR A 77 -25.89 6.35 1.71
C THR A 77 -26.78 7.50 2.19
N VAL A 78 -26.29 8.32 3.13
CA VAL A 78 -27.03 9.51 3.61
C VAL A 78 -27.23 10.52 2.48
N VAL A 79 -26.18 10.83 1.71
CA VAL A 79 -26.25 11.76 0.58
C VAL A 79 -27.21 11.24 -0.50
N ALA A 80 -27.19 9.94 -0.79
CA ALA A 80 -28.13 9.32 -1.74
C ALA A 80 -29.58 9.45 -1.28
N GLY A 81 -29.86 9.27 0.01
CA GLY A 81 -31.20 9.45 0.58
C GLY A 81 -31.68 10.91 0.65
N GLU A 82 -30.77 11.87 0.78
CA GLU A 82 -31.11 13.31 0.74
C GLU A 82 -31.37 13.83 -0.68
N MET A 83 -30.70 13.25 -1.70
CA MET A 83 -30.73 13.76 -3.08
C MET A 83 -31.79 13.11 -3.97
N PHE A 84 -32.26 11.90 -3.63
CA PHE A 84 -33.13 11.10 -4.50
C PHE A 84 -34.34 10.57 -3.73
N ASP A 85 -35.49 10.54 -4.41
CA ASP A 85 -36.70 9.92 -3.86
C ASP A 85 -36.49 8.43 -3.56
N SER A 86 -37.28 7.91 -2.61
CA SER A 86 -37.20 6.54 -2.10
C SER A 86 -37.22 5.46 -3.18
N ALA A 87 -37.88 5.72 -4.31
CA ALA A 87 -37.97 4.82 -5.44
C ALA A 87 -36.62 4.53 -6.14
N VAL A 88 -35.61 5.40 -6.00
CA VAL A 88 -34.33 5.32 -6.73
C VAL A 88 -33.12 5.10 -5.80
N ILE A 89 -33.31 5.11 -4.47
CA ILE A 89 -32.21 5.02 -3.48
C ILE A 89 -31.29 3.82 -3.70
N GLY A 90 -31.83 2.66 -4.07
CA GLY A 90 -31.02 1.46 -4.32
C GLY A 90 -30.05 1.62 -5.49
N ILE A 91 -30.52 2.20 -6.60
CA ILE A 91 -29.71 2.46 -7.79
C ILE A 91 -28.66 3.53 -7.48
N THR A 92 -29.06 4.62 -6.83
CA THR A 92 -28.13 5.69 -6.42
C THR A 92 -27.03 5.17 -5.51
N THR A 93 -27.38 4.36 -4.50
CA THR A 93 -26.39 3.74 -3.59
C THR A 93 -25.40 2.87 -4.37
N GLY A 94 -25.87 2.08 -5.34
CA GLY A 94 -25.01 1.28 -6.21
C GLY A 94 -24.04 2.13 -7.03
N VAL A 95 -24.54 3.19 -7.68
CA VAL A 95 -23.72 4.12 -8.47
C VAL A 95 -22.68 4.82 -7.60
N MET A 96 -23.08 5.32 -6.43
CA MET A 96 -22.16 5.98 -5.49
C MET A 96 -21.09 5.02 -4.98
N THR A 97 -21.45 3.75 -4.72
CA THR A 97 -20.48 2.72 -4.34
C THR A 97 -19.46 2.48 -5.45
N LEU A 98 -19.90 2.40 -6.72
CA LEU A 98 -18.99 2.27 -7.87
C LEU A 98 -18.04 3.48 -7.97
N ILE A 99 -18.54 4.70 -7.75
CA ILE A 99 -17.71 5.90 -7.73
C ILE A 99 -16.63 5.80 -6.64
N VAL A 100 -17.01 5.48 -5.40
CA VAL A 100 -16.06 5.34 -4.29
C VAL A 100 -15.05 4.23 -4.58
N LEU A 101 -15.47 3.08 -5.10
CA LEU A 101 -14.59 1.97 -5.44
C LEU A 101 -13.59 2.33 -6.54
N VAL A 102 -14.06 2.95 -7.62
CA VAL A 102 -13.22 3.28 -8.78
C VAL A 102 -12.23 4.39 -8.44
N PHE A 103 -12.71 5.49 -7.88
CA PHE A 103 -11.89 6.67 -7.61
C PHE A 103 -11.11 6.57 -6.30
N GLY A 104 -11.67 5.92 -5.28
CA GLY A 104 -11.04 5.72 -3.97
C GLY A 104 -10.07 4.54 -3.92
N GLU A 105 -10.30 3.48 -4.71
CA GLU A 105 -9.47 2.27 -4.61
C GLU A 105 -8.79 1.88 -5.92
N ILE A 106 -9.56 1.57 -6.97
CA ILE A 106 -9.02 0.91 -8.17
C ILE A 106 -8.01 1.79 -8.90
N ILE A 107 -8.38 3.03 -9.23
CA ILE A 107 -7.52 3.95 -9.97
C ILE A 107 -6.27 4.32 -9.16
N PRO A 108 -6.38 4.74 -7.88
CA PRO A 108 -5.20 5.09 -7.07
C PRO A 108 -4.23 3.92 -6.90
N LYS A 109 -4.74 2.70 -6.69
CA LYS A 109 -3.91 1.48 -6.58
C LYS A 109 -3.13 1.23 -7.86
N SER A 110 -3.80 1.29 -9.02
CA SER A 110 -3.16 1.10 -10.32
C SER A 110 -2.08 2.16 -10.58
N TYR A 111 -2.37 3.43 -10.29
CA TYR A 111 -1.39 4.51 -10.44
C TYR A 111 -0.17 4.33 -9.53
N ALA A 112 -0.39 3.95 -8.27
CA ALA A 112 0.65 3.76 -7.28
C ALA A 112 1.60 2.62 -7.60
N HIS A 113 1.13 1.55 -8.26
CA HIS A 113 1.97 0.44 -8.69
C HIS A 113 3.14 0.92 -9.57
N ASN A 114 2.84 1.77 -10.56
CA ASN A 114 3.84 2.32 -11.48
C ASN A 114 4.69 3.44 -10.85
N HIS A 115 4.18 4.11 -9.80
CA HIS A 115 4.83 5.26 -9.16
C HIS A 115 5.26 5.00 -7.70
N ALA A 116 5.44 3.72 -7.34
CA ALA A 116 5.60 3.26 -5.96
C ALA A 116 6.66 4.03 -5.17
N LYS A 117 7.84 4.30 -5.77
CA LYS A 117 8.92 5.05 -5.12
C LYS A 117 8.51 6.46 -4.72
N LYS A 118 7.89 7.19 -5.65
CA LYS A 118 7.47 8.59 -5.42
C LYS A 118 6.39 8.64 -4.35
N PHE A 119 5.42 7.73 -4.44
CA PHE A 119 4.29 7.71 -3.52
C PHE A 119 4.71 7.29 -2.10
N ALA A 120 5.59 6.30 -1.96
CA ALA A 120 6.13 5.88 -0.67
C ALA A 120 6.97 6.98 0.00
N ILE A 121 7.79 7.72 -0.75
CA ILE A 121 8.53 8.89 -0.23
C ILE A 121 7.56 9.95 0.29
N PHE A 122 6.52 10.26 -0.49
CA PHE A 122 5.52 11.26 -0.14
C PHE A 122 4.71 10.87 1.11
N SER A 123 4.28 9.62 1.20
CA SER A 123 3.40 9.16 2.28
C SER A 123 4.13 8.74 3.56
N ALA A 124 5.44 8.46 3.50
CA ALA A 124 6.22 8.01 4.65
C ALA A 124 6.12 8.89 5.91
N PRO A 125 6.18 10.24 5.86
CA PRO A 125 6.04 11.07 7.05
C PRO A 125 4.65 10.92 7.68
N ILE A 126 3.62 10.82 6.86
CA ILE A 126 2.22 10.66 7.29
C ILE A 126 2.05 9.33 8.00
N PHE A 127 2.55 8.23 7.44
CA PHE A 127 2.48 6.93 8.12
C PHE A 127 3.32 6.87 9.37
N ARG A 128 4.46 7.56 9.44
CA ARG A 128 5.22 7.63 10.67
C ARG A 128 4.42 8.32 11.78
N PHE A 129 3.72 9.39 11.44
CA PHE A 129 2.84 10.10 12.36
C PHE A 129 1.64 9.23 12.79
N LEU A 130 0.96 8.59 11.82
CA LEU A 130 -0.16 7.69 12.08
C LEU A 130 0.22 6.48 12.93
N GLN A 131 1.40 5.88 12.70
CA GLN A 131 1.93 4.82 13.56
C GLN A 131 2.17 5.29 14.99
N THR A 132 2.56 6.55 15.18
CA THR A 132 2.83 7.10 16.51
C THR A 132 1.54 7.31 17.30
N ILE A 133 0.52 7.90 16.66
CA ILE A 133 -0.77 8.16 17.30
C ILE A 133 -1.60 6.88 17.45
N GLY A 134 -1.60 6.03 16.42
CA GLY A 134 -2.33 4.77 16.38
C GLY A 134 -1.64 3.63 17.13
N TYR A 135 -0.48 3.88 17.75
CA TYR A 135 0.33 2.86 18.41
C TYR A 135 -0.45 1.93 19.36
N PRO A 136 -1.33 2.41 20.27
CA PRO A 136 -2.07 1.50 21.16
C PRO A 136 -2.98 0.54 20.39
N PHE A 137 -3.65 0.99 19.33
CA PHE A 137 -4.50 0.14 18.51
C PHE A 137 -3.67 -0.85 17.69
N ILE A 138 -2.55 -0.38 17.13
CA ILE A 138 -1.62 -1.22 16.37
C ILE A 138 -1.13 -2.40 17.22
N LEU A 139 -0.78 -2.17 18.48
CA LEU A 139 -0.34 -3.25 19.39
C LEU A 139 -1.40 -4.32 19.60
N ILE A 140 -2.67 -3.93 19.68
CA ILE A 140 -3.78 -4.87 19.82
C ILE A 140 -3.88 -5.75 18.58
N PHE A 141 -3.89 -5.14 17.39
CA PHE A 141 -3.95 -5.88 16.12
C PHE A 141 -2.71 -6.75 15.89
N GLU A 142 -1.51 -6.26 16.22
CA GLU A 142 -0.28 -7.06 16.18
C GLU A 142 -0.39 -8.29 17.08
N GLY A 143 -0.95 -8.14 18.29
CA GLY A 143 -1.20 -9.25 19.22
C GLY A 143 -2.12 -10.31 18.61
N PHE A 144 -3.25 -9.89 18.03
CA PHE A 144 -4.17 -10.80 17.34
C PHE A 144 -3.51 -11.49 16.15
N THR A 145 -2.79 -10.74 15.30
CA THR A 145 -2.09 -11.32 14.15
C THR A 145 -1.02 -12.30 14.58
N ASN A 146 -0.24 -12.01 15.63
CA ASN A 146 0.78 -12.93 16.14
C ASN A 146 0.16 -14.23 16.69
N LEU A 147 -1.02 -14.15 17.28
CA LEU A 147 -1.73 -15.31 17.83
C LEU A 147 -2.26 -16.22 16.71
N VAL A 148 -2.77 -15.65 15.62
CA VAL A 148 -3.42 -16.40 14.53
C VAL A 148 -2.43 -16.81 13.43
N ALA A 149 -1.57 -15.88 13.00
CA ALA A 149 -0.67 -16.05 11.85
C ALA A 149 0.79 -16.33 12.25
N GLY A 150 1.11 -16.37 13.55
CA GLY A 150 2.48 -16.53 14.03
C GLY A 150 3.32 -15.26 13.90
N LYS A 151 4.56 -15.30 14.41
CA LYS A 151 5.49 -14.16 14.34
C LYS A 151 6.02 -13.98 12.92
N GLU A 152 6.31 -12.73 12.56
CA GLU A 152 6.95 -12.43 11.27
C GLU A 152 8.38 -12.95 11.30
N GLU A 153 8.69 -13.92 10.44
CA GLU A 153 10.08 -14.30 10.19
C GLU A 153 10.67 -13.37 9.14
N ALA A 154 11.96 -13.07 9.26
CA ALA A 154 12.65 -12.30 8.24
C ALA A 154 12.78 -13.15 6.98
N ASP A 155 12.20 -12.70 5.87
CA ASP A 155 12.43 -13.30 4.55
C ASP A 155 13.94 -13.33 4.27
N LYS A 156 14.48 -14.53 4.18
CA LYS A 156 15.87 -14.76 3.77
C LYS A 156 15.87 -15.07 2.30
N VAL A 157 16.66 -14.30 1.54
CA VAL A 157 16.87 -14.58 0.12
C VAL A 157 17.65 -15.88 0.00
N SER A 158 17.04 -16.91 -0.60
CA SER A 158 17.70 -18.20 -0.82
C SER A 158 18.58 -18.16 -2.08
N GLU A 159 19.50 -19.11 -2.20
CA GLU A 159 20.28 -19.29 -3.42
C GLU A 159 19.39 -19.48 -4.66
N GLU A 160 18.35 -20.29 -4.52
CA GLU A 160 17.36 -20.53 -5.57
C GLU A 160 16.69 -19.24 -6.03
N GLU A 161 16.38 -18.34 -5.08
CA GLU A 161 15.79 -17.04 -5.37
C GLU A 161 16.77 -16.11 -6.09
N ILE A 162 18.06 -16.09 -5.71
CA ILE A 162 19.11 -15.33 -6.42
C ILE A 162 19.26 -15.86 -7.84
N ARG A 163 19.27 -17.17 -8.03
CA ARG A 163 19.35 -17.79 -9.36
C ARG A 163 18.15 -17.43 -10.22
N ALA A 164 16.93 -17.49 -9.66
CA ALA A 164 15.71 -17.10 -10.34
C ALA A 164 15.73 -15.62 -10.76
N MET A 165 16.16 -14.71 -9.87
CA MET A 165 16.31 -13.28 -10.16
C MET A 165 17.33 -13.02 -11.28
N THR A 166 18.45 -13.74 -11.26
CA THR A 166 19.51 -13.63 -12.28
C THR A 166 19.01 -14.09 -13.66
N LEU A 167 18.32 -15.24 -13.70
CA LEU A 167 17.69 -15.76 -14.92
C LEU A 167 16.64 -14.78 -15.48
N GLN A 168 15.83 -14.19 -14.61
CA GLN A 168 14.83 -13.20 -15.00
C GLN A 168 15.49 -11.91 -15.53
N GLY A 169 16.54 -11.41 -14.88
CA GLY A 169 17.30 -10.24 -15.33
C GLY A 169 17.91 -10.45 -16.71
N ALA A 170 18.46 -11.64 -16.98
CA ALA A 170 18.98 -12.00 -18.30
C ALA A 170 17.89 -12.06 -19.38
N LYS A 171 16.72 -12.63 -19.07
CA LYS A 171 15.56 -12.63 -19.99
C LYS A 171 15.05 -11.23 -20.31
N GLN A 172 15.13 -10.31 -19.36
CA GLN A 172 14.70 -8.92 -19.52
C GLN A 172 15.79 -8.02 -20.14
N GLY A 173 16.96 -8.57 -20.47
CA GLY A 173 18.08 -7.82 -21.04
C GLY A 173 18.78 -6.89 -20.04
N ALA A 174 18.52 -7.03 -18.74
CA ALA A 174 19.17 -6.26 -17.69
C ALA A 174 20.52 -6.86 -17.25
N ILE A 175 20.80 -8.11 -17.61
CA ILE A 175 22.04 -8.84 -17.32
C ILE A 175 22.51 -9.48 -18.63
N GLU A 176 23.79 -9.35 -18.96
CA GLU A 176 24.34 -9.96 -20.16
C GLU A 176 24.47 -11.49 -20.03
N LYS A 177 24.53 -12.21 -21.16
CA LYS A 177 24.63 -13.68 -21.15
C LYS A 177 25.89 -14.17 -20.41
N ASP A 178 27.00 -13.45 -20.56
CA ASP A 178 28.27 -13.83 -19.96
C ASP A 178 28.29 -13.57 -18.44
N GLU A 179 27.69 -12.46 -17.99
CA GLU A 179 27.48 -12.15 -16.57
C GLU A 179 26.62 -13.21 -15.88
N ARG A 180 25.56 -13.68 -16.55
CA ARG A 180 24.73 -14.79 -16.04
C ARG A 180 25.55 -16.06 -15.82
N VAL A 181 26.38 -16.44 -16.79
CA VAL A 181 27.23 -17.64 -16.67
C VAL A 181 28.23 -17.49 -15.53
N MET A 182 28.77 -16.28 -15.32
CA MET A 182 29.64 -16.00 -14.18
C MET A 182 28.93 -16.20 -12.85
N ILE A 183 27.71 -15.67 -12.69
CA ILE A 183 26.91 -15.81 -11.47
C ILE A 183 26.56 -17.29 -11.21
N GLU A 184 26.15 -18.05 -12.24
CA GLU A 184 25.82 -19.47 -12.08
C GLU A 184 27.01 -20.31 -11.62
N ARG A 185 28.24 -19.97 -12.03
CA ARG A 185 29.46 -20.67 -11.59
C ARG A 185 29.80 -20.44 -10.13
N LEU A 186 29.43 -19.30 -9.54
CA LEU A 186 29.67 -19.01 -8.12
C LEU A 186 28.90 -19.96 -7.19
N PHE A 187 27.81 -20.55 -7.68
CA PHE A 187 26.95 -21.47 -6.95
C PHE A 187 27.29 -22.96 -7.17
N GLN A 188 28.28 -23.27 -8.01
CA GLN A 188 28.66 -24.65 -8.36
C GLN A 188 29.86 -25.19 -7.55
N PHE A 189 30.19 -24.58 -6.41
CA PHE A 189 31.24 -25.03 -5.50
C PHE A 189 30.69 -25.82 -4.32
#